data_AF-A0A2V4MZF8-F1
#
_entry.id   AF-A0A2V4MZF8-F1
#
_cell.length_a   1.000
_cell.length_b   1.000
_cell.length_c   1.000
_cell.angle_alpha   90.00
_cell.angle_beta   90.00
_cell.angle_gamma   90.00
#
_symmetry.space_group_name_H-M   'P 1'
#
loop_
_entity.id
_entity.type
_entity.pdbx_description
1 polymer ?
#
loop_
_entity_poly.entity_id
_entity_poly.type
_entity_poly.pdbx_seq_one_letter_code
_entity_poly.pdbx_strand_id
1 'polypeptide(L)'
;MAITINAGTPVSKDSNRSATTTLESGAPTPPSQRGNNGGMAPLGEVQKAHNDLVLSYLKLRRMTGMLGFALPVMLLIMAVTPTVNFMPSISEFYYTPVRSLLVGVIGAIAIFLFCYKGYAAEPQRVAQRPIEKFLTDRRVSMAAALGAVGVAIFPTSSEVATMPVPLMVQWLGSGGSSILHAISALTFFLALAVMCLENFRRAPLDRTQSRSRAAERSIYAACGNVLIGCTAILVLLFVIGAVGSEGIAHFTKENHLIFWFETFGLFAFALAWLVKGEALTPVVNMVASAEEADRARAAQKTAEQHAERAAEEQALENPFSASASRKKPPLK
;
A
#
# COMPACT_ATOMS: atom_id res chain seq x y z
N MET A 1 24.86 34.64 -9.26
CA MET A 1 24.57 34.50 -10.71
C MET A 1 23.10 34.81 -10.90
N ALA A 2 22.79 36.07 -11.24
CA ALA A 2 21.44 36.61 -11.33
C ALA A 2 20.95 36.50 -12.77
N ILE A 3 19.75 35.98 -12.99
CA ILE A 3 19.09 35.94 -14.30
C ILE A 3 18.06 37.07 -14.33
N THR A 4 18.37 38.10 -15.11
CA THR A 4 17.53 39.25 -15.41
C THR A 4 16.45 38.84 -16.42
N ILE A 5 15.17 39.11 -16.13
CA ILE A 5 14.06 38.94 -17.07
C ILE A 5 13.86 40.26 -17.80
N ASN A 6 14.03 40.24 -19.13
CA ASN A 6 13.80 41.39 -20.01
C ASN A 6 12.32 41.43 -20.44
N ALA A 7 11.67 42.58 -20.25
CA ALA A 7 10.30 42.85 -20.68
C ALA A 7 10.31 43.51 -22.06
N GLY A 8 9.59 42.91 -23.02
CA GLY A 8 9.32 43.48 -24.35
C GLY A 8 7.80 43.64 -24.55
N THR A 9 7.41 44.79 -25.08
CA THR A 9 6.04 45.34 -25.17
C THR A 9 5.35 44.99 -26.52
N PRO A 10 4.23 45.63 -26.95
CA PRO A 10 2.93 44.97 -27.12
C PRO A 10 2.49 44.79 -28.59
N VAL A 11 1.56 43.86 -28.86
CA VAL A 11 0.93 43.71 -30.19
C VAL A 11 -0.50 44.25 -30.19
N SER A 12 -0.82 45.01 -31.24
CA SER A 12 -2.04 45.78 -31.44
C SER A 12 -3.25 44.94 -31.87
N LYS A 13 -4.41 45.55 -31.66
CA LYS A 13 -5.79 45.16 -31.99
C LYS A 13 -6.04 44.89 -33.48
N ASP A 14 -7.00 43.99 -33.74
CA ASP A 14 -8.16 44.10 -34.66
C ASP A 14 -8.62 42.66 -35.02
N SER A 15 -9.87 42.28 -35.29
CA SER A 15 -11.18 42.92 -35.36
C SER A 15 -12.23 41.79 -35.28
N ASN A 16 -13.26 42.05 -34.50
CA ASN A 16 -14.68 41.71 -34.68
C ASN A 16 -15.12 40.65 -35.74
N ARG A 17 -15.84 39.60 -35.31
CA ARG A 17 -17.07 39.10 -35.98
C ARG A 17 -17.82 38.04 -35.16
N SER A 18 -19.02 38.40 -34.73
CA SER A 18 -20.09 37.48 -34.34
C SER A 18 -20.63 36.71 -35.55
N ALA A 19 -20.87 35.40 -35.42
CA ALA A 19 -21.81 34.68 -36.27
C ALA A 19 -22.31 33.40 -35.57
N THR A 20 -23.56 33.52 -35.12
CA THR A 20 -24.63 32.54 -34.94
C THR A 20 -24.38 31.13 -35.50
N THR A 21 -24.48 30.13 -34.63
CA THR A 21 -24.45 28.70 -34.95
C THR A 21 -25.82 28.25 -35.51
N THR A 22 -25.87 27.89 -36.79
CA THR A 22 -26.95 27.10 -37.39
C THR A 22 -26.51 25.63 -37.47
N LEU A 23 -27.34 24.75 -36.93
CA LEU A 23 -27.21 23.29 -37.02
C LEU A 23 -27.49 22.85 -38.46
N GLU A 24 -26.52 22.21 -39.12
CA GLU A 24 -26.76 21.44 -40.34
C GLU A 24 -26.09 20.07 -40.26
N SER A 25 -26.90 19.06 -40.56
CA SER A 25 -26.60 17.65 -40.60
C SER A 25 -25.77 17.31 -41.84
N GLY A 26 -24.57 16.76 -41.67
CA GLY A 26 -23.77 16.19 -42.75
C GLY A 26 -22.87 15.06 -42.23
N ALA A 27 -23.18 13.83 -42.61
CA ALA A 27 -22.36 12.65 -42.29
C ALA A 27 -21.00 12.72 -43.03
N PRO A 28 -19.87 12.37 -42.38
CA PRO A 28 -18.58 12.31 -43.06
C PRO A 28 -18.45 11.02 -43.88
N THR A 29 -18.20 11.17 -45.18
CA THR A 29 -17.75 10.10 -46.08
C THR A 29 -16.34 9.65 -45.68
N PRO A 30 -16.05 8.34 -45.59
CA PRO A 30 -14.72 7.87 -45.23
C PRO A 30 -13.73 8.08 -46.39
N PRO A 31 -12.47 8.46 -46.11
CA PRO A 31 -11.45 8.59 -47.13
C PRO A 31 -11.10 7.23 -47.75
N SER A 32 -10.93 7.24 -49.07
CA SER A 32 -10.52 6.12 -49.90
C SER A 32 -9.30 5.39 -49.33
N GLN A 33 -9.40 4.07 -49.18
CA GLN A 33 -8.25 3.23 -48.86
C GLN A 33 -7.23 3.28 -50.00
N ARG A 34 -6.22 4.14 -49.83
CA ARG A 34 -4.96 4.05 -50.56
C ARG A 34 -4.07 3.09 -49.79
N GLY A 35 -3.66 2.01 -50.46
CA GLY A 35 -2.94 0.88 -49.87
C GLY A 35 -1.83 1.31 -48.92
N ASN A 36 -1.99 0.95 -47.65
CA ASN A 36 -0.90 0.93 -46.70
C ASN A 36 -0.62 -0.54 -46.40
N ASN A 37 0.62 -0.97 -46.66
CA ASN A 37 1.12 -2.30 -46.34
C ASN A 37 0.97 -2.52 -44.83
N GLY A 38 -0.15 -3.12 -44.43
CA GLY A 38 -0.39 -3.60 -43.08
C GLY A 38 0.49 -4.82 -42.81
N GLY A 39 1.78 -4.58 -42.58
CA GLY A 39 2.64 -5.57 -41.92
C GLY A 39 2.09 -5.78 -40.52
N MET A 40 1.33 -6.86 -40.32
CA MET A 40 0.98 -7.35 -39.01
C MET A 40 2.31 -7.63 -38.29
N ALA A 41 2.64 -6.83 -37.26
CA ALA A 41 3.86 -7.03 -36.49
C ALA A 41 3.93 -8.53 -36.13
N PRO A 42 5.03 -9.23 -36.46
CA PRO A 42 5.12 -10.66 -36.22
C PRO A 42 4.81 -10.93 -34.76
N LEU A 43 3.99 -11.95 -34.48
CA LEU A 43 3.45 -12.24 -33.13
C LEU A 43 4.52 -12.19 -32.01
N GLY A 44 5.78 -12.49 -32.34
CA GLY A 44 6.93 -12.34 -31.44
C GLY A 44 7.25 -10.91 -31.00
N GLU A 45 7.09 -9.89 -31.86
CA GLU A 45 7.31 -8.48 -31.50
C GLU A 45 6.24 -7.96 -30.54
N VAL A 46 4.98 -8.31 -30.78
CA VAL A 46 3.86 -7.95 -29.89
C VAL A 46 4.02 -8.62 -28.52
N GLN A 47 4.40 -9.90 -28.49
CA GLN A 47 4.64 -10.62 -27.23
C GLN A 47 5.82 -10.03 -26.45
N LYS A 48 6.91 -9.67 -27.15
CA LYS A 48 8.08 -9.04 -26.53
C LYS A 48 7.73 -7.68 -25.92
N ALA A 49 7.02 -6.83 -26.66
CA ALA A 49 6.57 -5.53 -26.16
C ALA A 49 5.65 -5.66 -24.93
N HIS A 50 4.76 -6.65 -24.92
CA HIS A 50 3.91 -6.96 -23.77
C HIS A 50 4.74 -7.38 -22.55
N ASN A 51 5.70 -8.29 -22.73
CA ASN A 51 6.59 -8.75 -21.66
C ASN A 51 7.44 -7.60 -21.09
N ASP A 52 7.99 -6.73 -21.95
CA ASP A 52 8.78 -5.57 -21.54
C ASP A 52 7.94 -4.58 -20.72
N LEU A 53 6.67 -4.39 -21.08
CA LEU A 53 5.73 -3.56 -20.32
C LEU A 53 5.44 -4.15 -18.95
N VAL A 54 5.22 -5.46 -18.86
CA VAL A 54 5.01 -6.16 -17.57
C VAL A 54 6.24 -6.04 -16.68
N LEU A 55 7.44 -6.27 -17.21
CA LEU A 55 8.70 -6.15 -16.48
C LEU A 55 8.92 -4.72 -15.97
N SER A 56 8.65 -3.71 -16.80
CA SER A 56 8.74 -2.30 -16.43
C SER A 56 7.80 -1.95 -15.28
N TYR A 57 6.58 -2.49 -15.32
CA TYR A 57 5.60 -2.29 -14.27
C TYR A 57 5.95 -2.99 -12.95
N LEU A 58 6.51 -4.21 -13.01
CA LEU A 58 7.04 -4.89 -11.83
C LEU A 58 8.22 -4.13 -11.21
N LYS A 59 9.18 -3.66 -12.03
CA LYS A 59 10.31 -2.84 -11.55
C LYS A 59 9.83 -1.60 -10.80
N LEU A 60 8.81 -0.93 -11.32
CA LEU A 60 8.28 0.28 -10.69
C LEU A 60 7.65 -0.02 -9.32
N ARG A 61 6.91 -1.14 -9.18
CA ARG A 61 6.40 -1.60 -7.88
C ARG A 61 7.52 -1.90 -6.88
N ARG A 62 8.59 -2.57 -7.34
CA ARG A 62 9.76 -2.88 -6.51
C ARG A 62 10.43 -1.61 -6.02
N MET A 63 10.65 -0.64 -6.91
CA MET A 63 11.23 0.65 -6.54
C MET A 63 10.40 1.39 -5.50
N THR A 64 9.07 1.44 -5.66
CA THR A 64 8.19 2.06 -4.67
C THR A 64 8.29 1.37 -3.32
N GLY A 65 8.31 0.04 -3.29
CA GLY A 65 8.50 -0.72 -2.05
C GLY A 65 9.86 -0.42 -1.40
N MET A 66 10.94 -0.39 -2.19
CA MET A 66 12.28 -0.04 -1.71
C MET A 66 12.34 1.39 -1.16
N LEU A 67 11.70 2.36 -1.81
CA LEU A 67 11.62 3.75 -1.35
C LEU A 67 10.87 3.85 -0.01
N GLY A 68 9.76 3.14 0.14
CA GLY A 68 9.01 3.08 1.40
C GLY A 68 9.82 2.52 2.56
N PHE A 69 10.64 1.49 2.30
CA PHE A 69 11.54 0.92 3.31
C PHE A 69 12.74 1.84 3.60
N ALA A 70 13.34 2.40 2.54
CA ALA A 70 14.54 3.21 2.64
C ALA A 70 14.31 4.53 3.39
N LEU A 71 13.13 5.15 3.25
CA LEU A 71 12.83 6.43 3.87
C LEU A 71 13.11 6.46 5.38
N PRO A 72 12.45 5.66 6.24
CA PRO A 72 12.72 5.69 7.68
C PRO A 72 14.16 5.31 8.02
N VAL A 73 14.76 4.35 7.28
CA VAL A 73 16.15 3.93 7.49
C VAL A 73 17.13 5.07 7.21
N MET A 74 16.96 5.79 6.10
CA MET A 74 17.80 6.93 5.76
C MET A 74 17.64 8.06 6.77
N LEU A 75 16.42 8.35 7.24
CA LEU A 75 16.19 9.36 8.28
C LEU A 75 16.88 8.99 9.60
N LEU A 76 16.84 7.71 10.01
CA LEU A 76 17.56 7.22 11.19
C LEU A 76 19.08 7.37 11.02
N ILE A 77 19.63 7.01 9.87
CA ILE A 77 21.07 7.18 9.58
C ILE A 77 21.46 8.66 9.69
N MET A 78 20.64 9.55 9.14
CA MET A 78 20.91 10.99 9.21
C MET A 78 20.78 11.52 10.64
N ALA A 79 19.83 11.03 11.44
CA ALA A 79 19.63 11.44 12.82
C ALA A 79 20.78 11.06 13.78
N VAL A 80 21.68 10.15 13.37
CA VAL A 80 22.91 9.84 14.12
C VAL A 80 24.00 10.89 13.88
N THR A 81 23.88 11.70 12.83
CA THR A 81 24.86 12.75 12.52
C THR A 81 24.66 13.98 13.41
N PRO A 82 25.72 14.75 13.74
CA PRO A 82 25.59 15.95 14.57
C PRO A 82 24.73 17.08 13.96
N THR A 83 24.38 16.97 12.67
CA THR A 83 23.69 18.04 11.93
C THR A 83 22.17 17.86 11.89
N VAL A 84 21.66 16.67 12.26
CA VAL A 84 20.24 16.35 12.21
C VAL A 84 19.85 15.70 13.53
N ASN A 85 18.99 16.38 14.29
CA ASN A 85 18.43 15.81 15.50
C ASN A 85 17.41 14.71 15.14
N PHE A 86 17.30 13.69 16.00
CA PHE A 86 16.21 12.72 15.90
C PHE A 86 14.87 13.42 16.20
N MET A 87 13.92 13.31 15.27
CA MET A 87 12.63 14.00 15.34
C MET A 87 11.53 13.10 15.92
N PRO A 88 10.55 13.63 16.67
CA PRO A 88 9.46 12.83 17.26
C PRO A 88 8.56 12.10 16.26
N SER A 89 8.55 12.52 14.99
CA SER A 89 7.85 11.89 13.87
C SER A 89 8.67 11.93 12.58
N ILE A 90 8.38 11.05 11.62
CA ILE A 90 8.96 11.05 10.26
C ILE A 90 8.67 12.38 9.58
N SER A 91 7.43 12.86 9.69
CA SER A 91 7.00 14.12 9.08
C SER A 91 7.67 15.35 9.68
N GLU A 92 8.16 15.31 10.92
CA GLU A 92 8.91 16.42 11.53
C GLU A 92 10.32 16.58 10.96
N PHE A 93 10.88 15.57 10.28
CA PHE A 93 12.11 15.76 9.49
C PHE A 93 11.94 16.80 8.38
N TYR A 94 10.71 17.22 8.07
CA TYR A 94 10.45 18.40 7.26
C TYR A 94 11.15 19.65 7.80
N TYR A 95 11.34 19.81 9.11
CA TYR A 95 12.01 21.00 9.67
C TYR A 95 13.53 20.88 9.77
N THR A 96 14.10 19.84 9.19
CA THR A 96 15.55 19.57 9.24
C THR A 96 16.22 19.80 7.87
N PRO A 97 17.57 19.83 7.81
CA PRO A 97 18.29 19.89 6.53
C PRO A 97 17.97 18.75 5.56
N VAL A 98 17.43 17.62 6.04
CA VAL A 98 17.08 16.45 5.21
C VAL A 98 15.63 16.48 4.70
N ARG A 99 14.93 17.61 4.80
CA ARG A 99 13.59 17.84 4.22
C ARG A 99 13.47 17.36 2.77
N SER A 100 14.48 17.67 1.95
CA SER A 100 14.48 17.33 0.52
C SER A 100 14.42 15.83 0.28
N LEU A 101 15.05 15.02 1.15
CA LEU A 101 14.98 13.57 1.10
C LEU A 101 13.55 13.08 1.41
N LEU A 102 12.95 13.57 2.48
CA LEU A 102 11.57 13.25 2.88
C LEU A 102 10.59 13.56 1.75
N VAL A 103 10.59 14.81 1.28
CA VAL A 103 9.67 15.29 0.23
C VAL A 103 9.93 14.58 -1.10
N GLY A 104 11.20 14.35 -1.46
CA GLY A 104 11.57 13.67 -2.70
C GLY A 104 11.08 12.22 -2.74
N VAL A 105 11.25 11.47 -1.65
CA VAL A 105 10.82 10.07 -1.58
C VAL A 105 9.29 9.97 -1.57
N ILE A 106 8.60 10.77 -0.76
CA ILE A 106 7.12 10.77 -0.72
C ILE A 106 6.57 11.22 -2.07
N GLY A 107 7.17 12.23 -2.71
CA GLY A 107 6.80 12.69 -4.05
C GLY A 107 6.94 11.60 -5.12
N ALA A 108 8.04 10.84 -5.11
CA ALA A 108 8.22 9.71 -6.02
C ALA A 108 7.16 8.62 -5.81
N ILE A 109 6.85 8.28 -4.55
CA ILE A 109 5.78 7.34 -4.20
C ILE A 109 4.42 7.87 -4.69
N ALA A 110 4.15 9.16 -4.51
CA ALA A 110 2.91 9.80 -4.92
C ALA A 110 2.71 9.73 -6.45
N ILE A 111 3.76 10.06 -7.23
CA ILE A 111 3.73 9.96 -8.69
C ILE A 111 3.47 8.52 -9.13
N PHE A 112 4.14 7.56 -8.51
CA PHE A 112 3.89 6.15 -8.81
C PHE A 112 2.44 5.75 -8.56
N LEU A 113 1.89 6.09 -7.39
CA LEU A 113 0.51 5.77 -7.02
C LEU A 113 -0.50 6.49 -7.93
N PHE A 114 -0.18 7.69 -8.40
CA PHE A 114 -0.98 8.43 -9.37
C PHE A 114 -1.02 7.72 -10.72
N CYS A 115 0.11 7.16 -11.17
CA CYS A 115 0.22 6.42 -12.42
C CYS A 115 -0.27 4.96 -12.32
N TYR A 116 -0.41 4.42 -11.11
CA TYR A 116 -0.86 3.05 -10.89
C TYR A 116 -2.33 2.90 -11.34
N LYS A 117 -2.53 2.00 -12.31
CA LYS A 117 -3.87 1.63 -12.81
C LYS A 117 -4.47 0.45 -12.05
N GLY A 118 -3.63 -0.50 -11.64
CA GLY A 118 -4.05 -1.79 -11.10
C GLY A 118 -4.91 -2.59 -12.06
N TYR A 119 -5.77 -3.46 -11.54
CA TYR A 119 -6.65 -4.29 -12.35
C TYR A 119 -8.01 -3.61 -12.56
N ALA A 120 -8.59 -3.80 -13.74
CA ALA A 120 -9.95 -3.34 -14.00
C ALA A 120 -10.95 -4.08 -13.11
N ALA A 121 -12.02 -3.38 -12.73
CA ALA A 121 -13.13 -4.01 -12.02
C ALA A 121 -13.77 -5.05 -12.94
N GLU A 122 -13.95 -6.27 -12.43
CA GLU A 122 -14.50 -7.38 -13.20
C GLU A 122 -16.00 -7.49 -12.90
N PRO A 123 -16.90 -7.39 -13.91
CA PRO A 123 -18.35 -7.35 -13.68
C PRO A 123 -18.89 -8.51 -12.83
N GLN A 124 -18.35 -9.71 -13.06
CA GLN A 124 -18.74 -10.92 -12.35
C GLN A 124 -18.33 -10.87 -10.86
N ARG A 125 -17.14 -10.33 -10.53
CA ARG A 125 -16.74 -10.13 -9.13
C ARG A 125 -17.55 -9.05 -8.46
N VAL A 126 -17.84 -7.95 -9.17
CA VAL A 126 -18.69 -6.88 -8.63
C VAL A 126 -20.09 -7.39 -8.30
N ALA A 127 -20.62 -8.35 -9.08
CA ALA A 127 -21.89 -9.01 -8.75
C ALA A 127 -21.82 -9.82 -7.44
N GLN A 128 -20.69 -10.49 -7.16
CA GLN A 128 -20.49 -11.25 -5.92
C GLN A 128 -20.12 -10.37 -4.71
N ARG A 129 -19.37 -9.30 -4.94
CA ARG A 129 -18.87 -8.35 -3.94
C ARG A 129 -19.07 -6.91 -4.43
N PRO A 130 -20.24 -6.30 -4.18
CA PRO A 130 -20.58 -4.98 -4.72
C PRO A 130 -19.65 -3.85 -4.24
N ILE A 131 -18.94 -4.04 -3.12
CA ILE A 131 -17.95 -3.08 -2.60
C ILE A 131 -16.80 -2.82 -3.60
N GLU A 132 -16.48 -3.78 -4.48
CA GLU A 132 -15.44 -3.63 -5.51
C GLU A 132 -15.76 -2.52 -6.52
N LYS A 133 -17.06 -2.19 -6.71
CA LYS A 133 -17.49 -1.06 -7.55
C LYS A 133 -16.95 0.27 -7.04
N PHE A 134 -16.85 0.41 -5.72
CA PHE A 134 -16.39 1.65 -5.07
C PHE A 134 -14.88 1.62 -4.84
N LEU A 135 -14.33 0.49 -4.39
CA LEU A 135 -12.92 0.32 -4.06
C LEU A 135 -12.08 -0.19 -5.24
N THR A 136 -12.19 0.44 -6.41
CA THR A 136 -11.37 0.05 -7.56
C THR A 136 -9.89 0.38 -7.32
N ASP A 137 -8.97 -0.38 -7.92
CA ASP A 137 -7.51 -0.13 -7.79
C ASP A 137 -7.16 1.31 -8.13
N ARG A 138 -7.76 1.84 -9.20
CA ARG A 138 -7.53 3.22 -9.63
C ARG A 138 -7.99 4.25 -8.60
N ARG A 139 -9.17 4.07 -8.00
CA ARG A 139 -9.72 5.04 -7.03
C ARG A 139 -8.95 5.03 -5.72
N VAL A 140 -8.65 3.84 -5.21
CA VAL A 140 -7.88 3.70 -3.96
C VAL A 140 -6.45 4.20 -4.14
N SER A 141 -5.79 3.86 -5.26
CA SER A 141 -4.45 4.36 -5.55
C SER A 141 -4.41 5.87 -5.79
N MET A 142 -5.44 6.45 -6.41
CA MET A 142 -5.56 7.90 -6.55
C MET A 142 -5.72 8.59 -5.18
N ALA A 143 -6.55 8.04 -4.29
CA ALA A 143 -6.69 8.55 -2.93
C ALA A 143 -5.34 8.48 -2.18
N ALA A 144 -4.62 7.37 -2.29
CA ALA A 144 -3.28 7.24 -1.72
C ALA A 144 -2.30 8.27 -2.31
N ALA A 145 -2.32 8.48 -3.63
CA ALA A 145 -1.47 9.47 -4.30
C ALA A 145 -1.76 10.89 -3.80
N LEU A 146 -3.03 11.28 -3.72
CA LEU A 146 -3.44 12.61 -3.22
C LEU A 146 -3.07 12.80 -1.75
N GLY A 147 -3.25 11.77 -0.92
CA GLY A 147 -2.79 11.78 0.47
C GLY A 147 -1.27 11.98 0.57
N ALA A 148 -0.48 11.24 -0.21
CA ALA A 148 0.97 11.38 -0.24
C ALA A 148 1.42 12.77 -0.73
N VAL A 149 0.80 13.31 -1.78
CA VAL A 149 1.05 14.69 -2.24
C VAL A 149 0.75 15.68 -1.12
N GLY A 150 -0.38 15.53 -0.42
CA GLY A 150 -0.75 16.39 0.69
C GLY A 150 0.27 16.34 1.83
N VAL A 151 0.73 15.15 2.22
CA VAL A 151 1.81 14.97 3.22
C VAL A 151 3.10 15.68 2.80
N ALA A 152 3.47 15.61 1.52
CA ALA A 152 4.67 16.24 0.99
C ALA A 152 4.56 17.78 0.92
N ILE A 153 3.37 18.32 0.70
CA ILE A 153 3.15 19.77 0.55
C ILE A 153 2.91 20.46 1.89
N PHE A 154 2.12 19.86 2.79
CA PHE A 154 1.74 20.45 4.06
C PHE A 154 2.63 19.92 5.19
N PRO A 155 3.53 20.73 5.77
CA PRO A 155 4.27 20.34 6.95
C PRO A 155 3.34 20.10 8.15
N THR A 156 3.70 19.12 8.97
CA THR A 156 3.10 18.93 10.31
C THR A 156 3.52 20.05 11.27
N SER A 157 2.92 20.13 12.45
CA SER A 157 3.43 20.98 13.53
C SER A 157 4.71 20.38 14.12
N SER A 158 5.66 21.23 14.50
CA SER A 158 6.82 20.83 15.31
C SER A 158 7.09 21.86 16.39
N GLU A 159 7.37 21.38 17.59
CA GLU A 159 7.82 22.19 18.72
C GLU A 159 9.35 22.22 18.82
N VAL A 160 10.04 21.30 18.14
CA VAL A 160 11.50 21.12 18.23
C VAL A 160 12.23 21.98 17.21
N ALA A 161 11.70 22.10 15.99
CA ALA A 161 12.32 22.88 14.93
C ALA A 161 11.27 23.61 14.09
N THR A 162 11.37 24.94 14.01
CA THR A 162 10.40 25.79 13.29
C THR A 162 11.03 26.58 12.14
N MET A 163 12.34 26.49 11.94
CA MET A 163 13.09 27.29 10.98
C MET A 163 13.87 26.44 9.97
N PRO A 164 13.97 26.87 8.68
CA PRO A 164 13.23 27.98 8.09
C PRO A 164 11.74 27.65 7.97
N VAL A 165 10.88 28.64 8.26
CA VAL A 165 9.42 28.47 8.24
C VAL A 165 8.96 28.03 6.86
N PRO A 166 8.36 26.84 6.71
CA PRO A 166 7.84 26.38 5.43
C PRO A 166 6.79 27.31 4.85
N LEU A 167 6.74 27.44 3.53
CA LEU A 167 5.79 28.32 2.84
C LEU A 167 4.32 28.05 3.22
N MET A 168 3.92 26.78 3.28
CA MET A 168 2.55 26.41 3.63
C MET A 168 2.20 26.78 5.07
N VAL A 169 3.17 26.75 5.99
CA VAL A 169 2.97 27.24 7.36
C VAL A 169 2.82 28.77 7.37
N GLN A 170 3.54 29.50 6.52
CA GLN A 170 3.38 30.95 6.40
C GLN A 170 2.00 31.33 5.83
N TRP A 171 1.50 30.56 4.86
CA TRP A 171 0.21 30.85 4.20
C TRP A 171 -1.02 30.40 4.99
N LEU A 172 -0.95 29.23 5.64
CA LEU A 172 -2.10 28.62 6.32
C LEU A 172 -2.02 28.70 7.85
N GLY A 173 -0.90 29.19 8.40
CA GLY A 173 -0.57 29.05 9.81
C GLY A 173 -0.16 27.61 10.19
N SER A 174 0.45 27.45 11.36
CA SER A 174 0.87 26.14 11.88
C SER A 174 -0.30 25.17 12.03
N GLY A 175 -1.40 25.64 12.62
CA GLY A 175 -2.61 24.83 12.81
C GLY A 175 -3.25 24.37 11.50
N GLY A 176 -3.43 25.29 10.53
CA GLY A 176 -4.01 24.96 9.22
C GLY A 176 -3.16 23.96 8.43
N SER A 177 -1.84 24.19 8.38
CA SER A 177 -0.90 23.26 7.73
C SER A 177 -0.93 21.88 8.40
N SER A 178 -0.91 21.84 9.73
CA SER A 178 -0.91 20.59 10.49
C SER A 178 -2.20 19.78 10.34
N ILE A 179 -3.36 20.45 10.25
CA ILE A 179 -4.65 19.79 10.00
C ILE A 179 -4.66 19.17 8.60
N LEU A 180 -4.24 19.93 7.58
CA LEU A 180 -4.17 19.40 6.21
C LEU A 180 -3.16 18.26 6.10
N HIS A 181 -2.03 18.34 6.80
CA HIS A 181 -1.09 17.23 6.91
C HIS A 181 -1.75 16.00 7.51
N ALA A 182 -2.43 16.13 8.65
CA ALA A 182 -3.08 15.01 9.33
C ALA A 182 -4.17 14.35 8.47
N ILE A 183 -5.02 15.13 7.80
CA ILE A 183 -6.03 14.61 6.86
C ILE A 183 -5.36 13.87 5.69
N SER A 184 -4.28 14.43 5.17
CA SER A 184 -3.53 13.85 4.04
C SER A 184 -2.85 12.54 4.45
N ALA A 185 -2.22 12.50 5.61
CA ALA A 185 -1.59 11.31 6.17
C ALA A 185 -2.64 10.21 6.44
N LEU A 186 -3.76 10.56 7.09
CA LEU A 186 -4.85 9.61 7.34
C LEU A 186 -5.39 9.03 6.04
N THR A 187 -5.62 9.88 5.03
CA THR A 187 -6.06 9.44 3.69
C THR A 187 -5.03 8.50 3.06
N PHE A 188 -3.75 8.83 3.13
CA PHE A 188 -2.66 8.02 2.59
C PHE A 188 -2.62 6.64 3.25
N PHE A 189 -2.49 6.57 4.57
CA PHE A 189 -2.36 5.30 5.30
C PHE A 189 -3.61 4.43 5.20
N LEU A 190 -4.82 5.01 5.29
CA LEU A 190 -6.05 4.25 5.10
C LEU A 190 -6.20 3.72 3.68
N ALA A 191 -5.86 4.51 2.66
CA ALA A 191 -5.89 4.03 1.28
C ALA A 191 -4.92 2.85 1.08
N LEU A 192 -3.70 2.92 1.64
CA LEU A 192 -2.75 1.82 1.60
C LEU A 192 -3.24 0.57 2.34
N ALA A 193 -3.89 0.76 3.51
CA ALA A 193 -4.50 -0.33 4.25
C ALA A 193 -5.60 -1.03 3.44
N VAL A 194 -6.47 -0.26 2.79
CA VAL A 194 -7.50 -0.79 1.88
C VAL A 194 -6.87 -1.52 0.69
N MET A 195 -5.79 -0.98 0.11
CA MET A 195 -5.07 -1.68 -0.96
C MET A 195 -4.60 -3.06 -0.51
N CYS A 196 -4.08 -3.18 0.71
CA CYS A 196 -3.59 -4.45 1.25
C CYS A 196 -4.74 -5.42 1.61
N LEU A 197 -5.77 -4.94 2.31
CA LEU A 197 -6.86 -5.79 2.84
C LEU A 197 -7.86 -6.22 1.77
N GLU A 198 -8.09 -5.38 0.77
CA GLU A 198 -9.08 -5.64 -0.29
C GLU A 198 -8.41 -5.88 -1.63
N ASN A 199 -7.82 -4.83 -2.22
CA ASN A 199 -7.41 -4.85 -3.63
C ASN A 199 -6.36 -5.92 -3.94
N PHE A 200 -5.30 -5.99 -3.16
CA PHE A 200 -4.21 -6.94 -3.38
C PHE A 200 -4.60 -8.37 -3.06
N ARG A 201 -5.71 -8.58 -2.34
CA ARG A 201 -6.24 -9.89 -1.96
C ARG A 201 -7.30 -10.43 -2.92
N ARG A 202 -7.67 -9.69 -3.98
CA ARG A 202 -8.59 -10.17 -5.03
C ARG A 202 -7.98 -11.32 -5.82
N ALA A 203 -8.78 -12.34 -6.13
CA ALA A 203 -8.40 -13.48 -6.96
C ALA A 203 -9.06 -13.35 -8.36
N PRO A 204 -8.39 -13.79 -9.44
CA PRO A 204 -9.05 -14.05 -10.72
C PRO A 204 -10.11 -15.15 -10.56
N LEU A 205 -11.24 -15.03 -11.25
CA LEU A 205 -12.36 -15.98 -11.14
C LEU A 205 -12.08 -17.35 -11.76
N ASP A 206 -11.11 -17.42 -12.68
CA ASP A 206 -10.80 -18.57 -13.53
C ASP A 206 -9.56 -19.37 -13.08
N ARG A 207 -8.83 -18.91 -12.07
CA ARG A 207 -7.59 -19.55 -11.63
C ARG A 207 -7.80 -20.39 -10.39
N THR A 208 -7.40 -21.65 -10.45
CA THR A 208 -7.19 -22.47 -9.26
C THR A 208 -6.26 -21.72 -8.30
N GLN A 209 -6.66 -21.64 -7.03
CA GLN A 209 -5.92 -20.87 -6.04
C GLN A 209 -4.58 -21.57 -5.77
N SER A 210 -3.50 -21.03 -6.32
CA SER A 210 -2.15 -21.56 -6.05
C SER A 210 -1.76 -21.30 -4.59
N ARG A 211 -0.93 -22.19 -4.02
CA ARG A 211 -0.38 -22.04 -2.66
C ARG A 211 0.34 -20.71 -2.47
N SER A 212 1.18 -20.34 -3.44
CA SER A 212 1.85 -19.04 -3.47
C SER A 212 0.85 -17.87 -3.40
N ARG A 213 -0.29 -17.96 -4.10
CA ARG A 213 -1.32 -16.92 -4.02
C ARG A 213 -2.00 -16.84 -2.65
N ALA A 214 -2.17 -17.96 -1.94
CA ALA A 214 -2.69 -17.94 -0.57
C ALA A 214 -1.71 -17.24 0.39
N ALA A 215 -0.42 -17.58 0.29
CA ALA A 215 0.65 -16.95 1.07
C ALA A 215 0.76 -15.44 0.82
N GLU A 216 0.69 -14.99 -0.44
CA GLU A 216 0.64 -13.56 -0.76
C GLU A 216 -0.54 -12.86 -0.05
N ARG A 217 -1.73 -13.46 -0.08
CA ARG A 217 -2.93 -12.90 0.58
C ARG A 217 -2.76 -12.81 2.10
N SER A 218 -2.09 -13.79 2.70
CA SER A 218 -1.73 -13.80 4.12
C SER A 218 -0.80 -12.64 4.47
N ILE A 219 0.27 -12.45 3.67
CA ILE A 219 1.20 -11.32 3.85
C ILE A 219 0.49 -9.98 3.67
N TYR A 220 -0.36 -9.82 2.66
CA TYR A 220 -1.14 -8.59 2.48
C TYR A 220 -2.11 -8.35 3.64
N ALA A 221 -2.74 -9.40 4.18
CA ALA A 221 -3.61 -9.27 5.35
C ALA A 221 -2.83 -8.78 6.58
N ALA A 222 -1.65 -9.35 6.84
CA ALA A 222 -0.77 -8.92 7.92
C ALA A 222 -0.35 -7.44 7.75
N CYS A 223 0.13 -7.07 6.56
CA CYS A 223 0.52 -5.68 6.27
C CYS A 223 -0.65 -4.70 6.44
N GLY A 224 -1.84 -5.06 5.94
CA GLY A 224 -3.04 -4.25 6.08
C GLY A 224 -3.48 -4.07 7.54
N ASN A 225 -3.40 -5.13 8.34
CA ASN A 225 -3.71 -5.06 9.78
C ASN A 225 -2.70 -4.18 10.54
N VAL A 226 -1.41 -4.27 10.21
CA VAL A 226 -0.38 -3.38 10.78
C VAL A 226 -0.67 -1.93 10.42
N LEU A 227 -1.00 -1.63 9.16
CA LEU A 227 -1.36 -0.27 8.73
C LEU A 227 -2.58 0.27 9.49
N ILE A 228 -3.65 -0.51 9.62
CA ILE A 228 -4.83 -0.10 10.40
C ILE A 228 -4.47 0.12 11.88
N GLY A 229 -3.74 -0.81 12.50
CA GLY A 229 -3.34 -0.72 13.90
C GLY A 229 -2.49 0.53 14.17
N CYS A 230 -1.45 0.76 13.37
CA CYS A 230 -0.60 1.95 13.50
C CYS A 230 -1.42 3.24 13.27
N THR A 231 -2.27 3.27 12.24
CA THR A 231 -3.12 4.44 11.94
C THR A 231 -4.08 4.74 13.09
N ALA A 232 -4.72 3.72 13.65
CA ALA A 232 -5.63 3.87 14.79
C ALA A 232 -4.92 4.41 16.03
N ILE A 233 -3.71 3.91 16.31
CA ILE A 233 -2.87 4.40 17.42
C ILE A 233 -2.46 5.84 17.16
N LEU A 234 -2.02 6.21 15.96
CA LEU A 234 -1.65 7.58 15.62
C LEU A 234 -2.81 8.56 15.77
N VAL A 235 -4.02 8.16 15.33
CA VAL A 235 -5.24 8.96 15.54
C VAL A 235 -5.56 9.10 17.02
N LEU A 236 -5.43 8.02 17.80
CA LEU A 236 -5.64 8.06 19.25
C LEU A 236 -4.66 9.01 19.94
N LEU A 237 -3.37 8.92 19.61
CA LEU A 237 -2.33 9.81 20.15
C LEU A 237 -2.59 11.28 19.79
N PHE A 238 -3.02 11.55 18.56
CA PHE A 238 -3.41 12.89 18.13
C PHE A 238 -4.59 13.44 18.95
N VAL A 239 -5.64 12.63 19.16
CA VAL A 239 -6.82 13.03 19.95
C VAL A 239 -6.45 13.26 21.41
N ILE A 240 -5.66 12.38 22.03
CA ILE A 240 -5.22 12.54 23.42
C ILE A 240 -4.38 13.82 23.59
N GLY A 241 -3.48 14.10 22.64
CA GLY A 241 -2.70 15.34 22.61
C GLY A 241 -3.59 16.58 22.51
N ALA A 242 -4.66 16.52 21.71
CA ALA A 242 -5.60 17.63 21.54
C ALA A 242 -6.50 17.89 22.75
N VAL A 243 -6.87 16.85 23.51
CA VAL A 243 -7.73 16.94 24.70
C VAL A 243 -6.96 17.32 25.98
N GLY A 244 -5.62 17.40 25.90
CA GLY A 244 -4.79 18.01 26.95
C GLY A 244 -4.27 17.06 28.04
N SER A 245 -4.07 15.77 27.74
CA SER A 245 -3.37 14.88 28.69
C SER A 245 -1.86 15.10 28.61
N GLU A 246 -1.34 16.05 29.40
CA GLU A 246 0.08 16.45 29.39
C GLU A 246 1.02 15.25 29.61
N GLY A 247 0.69 14.33 30.52
CA GLY A 247 1.52 13.16 30.81
C GLY A 247 1.65 12.19 29.64
N ILE A 248 0.55 11.89 28.94
CA ILE A 248 0.58 10.99 27.76
C ILE A 248 1.25 11.69 26.58
N ALA A 249 1.00 12.99 26.39
CA ALA A 249 1.66 13.78 25.35
C ALA A 249 3.18 13.81 25.54
N HIS A 250 3.65 14.01 26.78
CA HIS A 250 5.06 13.96 27.13
C HIS A 250 5.67 12.58 26.85
N PHE A 251 5.06 11.51 27.37
CA PHE A 251 5.52 10.13 27.15
C PHE A 251 5.62 9.77 25.66
N THR A 252 4.63 10.23 24.87
CA THR A 252 4.59 10.02 23.41
C THR A 252 5.78 10.67 22.71
N LYS A 253 6.11 11.91 23.10
CA LYS A 253 7.21 12.70 22.52
C LYS A 253 8.57 12.13 22.94
N GLU A 254 8.79 11.88 24.23
CA GLU A 254 10.06 11.36 24.75
C GLU A 254 10.44 10.02 24.12
N ASN A 255 9.46 9.13 23.95
CA ASN A 255 9.69 7.80 23.37
C ASN A 255 9.57 7.78 21.84
N HIS A 256 9.35 8.94 21.20
CA HIS A 256 9.24 9.08 19.74
C HIS A 256 8.22 8.09 19.14
N LEU A 257 7.08 7.88 19.83
CA LEU A 257 6.14 6.82 19.48
C LEU A 257 5.54 7.04 18.09
N ILE A 258 5.26 8.30 17.74
CA ILE A 258 4.70 8.67 16.42
C ILE A 258 5.67 8.22 15.32
N PHE A 259 6.96 8.53 15.45
CA PHE A 259 8.00 8.07 14.52
C PHE A 259 7.99 6.55 14.32
N TRP A 260 7.90 5.78 15.41
CA TRP A 260 7.94 4.31 15.33
C TRP A 260 6.68 3.73 14.68
N PHE A 261 5.49 4.22 15.02
CA PHE A 261 4.26 3.75 14.38
C PHE A 261 4.18 4.15 12.90
N GLU A 262 4.68 5.32 12.52
CA GLU A 262 4.84 5.70 11.11
C GLU A 262 5.83 4.78 10.40
N THR A 263 6.96 4.45 11.05
CA THR A 263 7.98 3.53 10.52
C THR A 263 7.41 2.13 10.28
N PHE A 264 6.69 1.56 11.25
CA PHE A 264 6.05 0.26 11.08
C PHE A 264 4.99 0.27 9.97
N GLY A 265 4.23 1.37 9.85
CA GLY A 265 3.32 1.59 8.73
C GLY A 265 4.04 1.59 7.38
N LEU A 266 5.16 2.32 7.27
CA LEU A 266 5.97 2.36 6.04
C LEU A 266 6.63 1.02 5.71
N PHE A 267 7.06 0.25 6.70
CA PHE A 267 7.57 -1.11 6.49
C PHE A 267 6.49 -2.07 6.02
N ALA A 268 5.27 -2.01 6.57
CA ALA A 268 4.14 -2.79 6.10
C ALA A 268 3.77 -2.43 4.65
N PHE A 269 3.74 -1.14 4.33
CA PHE A 269 3.58 -0.64 2.96
C PHE A 269 4.67 -1.18 2.02
N ALA A 270 5.93 -1.06 2.41
CA ALA A 270 7.07 -1.48 1.61
C ALA A 270 7.02 -2.99 1.33
N LEU A 271 6.78 -3.81 2.36
CA LEU A 271 6.66 -5.25 2.24
C LEU A 271 5.54 -5.63 1.27
N ALA A 272 4.35 -5.03 1.41
CA ALA A 272 3.23 -5.28 0.50
C ALA A 272 3.58 -4.95 -0.95
N TRP A 273 4.24 -3.82 -1.23
CA TRP A 273 4.63 -3.45 -2.60
C TRP A 273 5.76 -4.31 -3.17
N LEU A 274 6.71 -4.75 -2.34
CA LEU A 274 7.77 -5.67 -2.76
C LEU A 274 7.21 -7.05 -3.13
N VAL A 275 6.24 -7.57 -2.36
CA VAL A 275 5.52 -8.80 -2.74
C VAL A 275 4.70 -8.57 -4.02
N LYS A 276 3.99 -7.44 -4.12
CA LYS A 276 3.21 -7.09 -5.32
C LYS A 276 4.06 -6.90 -6.58
N GLY A 277 5.32 -6.52 -6.39
CA GLY A 277 6.34 -6.40 -7.43
C GLY A 277 7.11 -7.70 -7.68
N GLU A 278 6.78 -8.80 -7.03
CA GLU A 278 7.48 -10.10 -7.15
C GLU A 278 8.99 -10.01 -6.80
N ALA A 279 9.38 -9.07 -5.94
CA ALA A 279 10.77 -9.02 -5.42
C ALA A 279 11.00 -10.03 -4.29
N LEU A 280 9.94 -10.46 -3.62
CA LEU A 280 10.00 -11.33 -2.43
C LEU A 280 9.42 -12.72 -2.67
N THR A 281 9.49 -13.22 -3.90
CA THR A 281 9.06 -14.58 -4.26
C THR A 281 9.66 -15.67 -3.35
N PRO A 282 10.95 -15.61 -2.93
CA PRO A 282 11.48 -16.57 -1.97
C PRO A 282 10.74 -16.55 -0.63
N VAL A 283 10.40 -15.37 -0.09
CA VAL A 283 9.65 -15.22 1.16
C VAL A 283 8.23 -15.76 1.00
N VAL A 284 7.56 -15.46 -0.12
CA VAL A 284 6.23 -16.00 -0.43
C VAL A 284 6.25 -17.54 -0.45
N ASN A 285 7.28 -18.14 -1.06
CA ASN A 285 7.43 -19.59 -1.10
C ASN A 285 7.69 -20.17 0.31
N MET A 286 8.50 -19.51 1.13
CA MET A 286 8.70 -19.91 2.54
C MET A 286 7.40 -19.90 3.34
N VAL A 287 6.60 -18.82 3.23
CA VAL A 287 5.29 -18.72 3.88
C VAL A 287 4.34 -19.81 3.37
N ALA A 288 4.31 -20.07 2.06
CA ALA A 288 3.49 -21.12 1.48
C ALA A 288 3.86 -22.51 2.04
N SER A 289 5.14 -22.81 2.19
CA SER A 289 5.61 -24.06 2.79
C SER A 289 5.28 -24.16 4.29
N ALA A 290 5.38 -23.07 5.04
CA ALA A 290 5.00 -23.04 6.46
C ALA A 290 3.51 -23.27 6.65
N GLU A 291 2.64 -22.58 5.89
CA GLU A 291 1.20 -22.78 5.95
C GLU A 291 0.77 -24.22 5.59
N GLU A 292 1.50 -24.86 4.68
CA GLU A 292 1.28 -26.26 4.33
C GLU A 292 1.66 -27.22 5.46
N ALA A 293 2.83 -27.00 6.08
CA ALA A 293 3.25 -27.78 7.24
C ALA A 293 2.27 -27.65 8.40
N ASP A 294 1.75 -26.45 8.66
CA ASP A 294 0.76 -26.21 9.72
C ASP A 294 -0.57 -26.91 9.43
N ARG A 295 -1.05 -26.87 8.17
CA ARG A 295 -2.27 -27.59 7.77
C ARG A 295 -2.11 -29.10 7.86
N ALA A 296 -0.95 -29.64 7.48
CA ALA A 296 -0.66 -31.06 7.60
C ALA A 296 -0.64 -31.51 9.07
N ARG A 297 0.01 -30.73 9.95
CA ARG A 297 0.01 -30.97 11.41
C ARG A 297 -1.40 -30.92 11.99
N ALA A 298 -2.21 -29.94 11.59
CA ALA A 298 -3.60 -29.82 12.04
C ALA A 298 -4.46 -31.00 11.57
N ALA A 299 -4.32 -31.43 10.31
CA ALA A 299 -5.04 -32.59 9.76
C ALA A 299 -4.65 -33.89 10.47
N GLN A 300 -3.36 -34.09 10.74
CA GLN A 300 -2.87 -35.25 11.49
C GLN A 300 -3.48 -35.29 12.90
N LYS A 301 -3.42 -34.16 13.62
CA LYS A 301 -4.00 -34.05 14.97
C LYS A 301 -5.50 -34.35 14.98
N THR A 302 -6.24 -33.85 13.98
CA THR A 302 -7.67 -34.14 13.83
C THR A 302 -7.91 -35.62 13.55
N ALA A 303 -7.11 -36.25 12.69
CA ALA A 303 -7.22 -37.68 12.39
C ALA A 303 -6.92 -38.55 13.61
N GLU A 304 -5.89 -38.21 14.40
CA GLU A 304 -5.57 -38.87 15.68
C GLU A 304 -6.74 -38.76 16.66
N GLN A 305 -7.33 -37.57 16.83
CA GLN A 305 -8.49 -37.36 17.69
C GLN A 305 -9.73 -38.17 17.25
N HIS A 306 -9.97 -38.29 15.94
CA HIS A 306 -11.05 -39.12 15.42
C HIS A 306 -10.79 -40.61 15.66
N ALA A 307 -9.54 -41.06 15.52
CA ALA A 307 -9.16 -42.44 15.80
C ALA A 307 -9.31 -42.79 17.30
N GLU A 308 -8.89 -41.90 18.20
CA GLU A 308 -9.06 -42.05 19.64
C GLU A 308 -10.54 -42.16 20.03
N ARG A 309 -11.39 -41.26 19.51
CA ARG A 309 -12.84 -41.31 19.77
C ARG A 309 -13.50 -42.58 19.23
N ALA A 310 -13.13 -43.02 18.04
CA ALA A 310 -13.66 -44.26 17.47
C ALA A 310 -13.24 -45.48 18.30
N ALA A 311 -12.02 -45.48 18.85
CA ALA A 311 -11.55 -46.53 19.75
C ALA A 311 -12.30 -46.51 21.10
N GLU A 312 -12.59 -45.33 21.66
CA GLU A 312 -13.41 -45.18 22.87
C GLU A 312 -14.86 -45.67 22.65
N GLU A 313 -15.49 -45.31 21.53
CA GLU A 313 -16.83 -45.79 21.18
C GLU A 313 -16.87 -47.32 21.01
N GLN A 314 -15.89 -47.92 20.32
CA GLN A 314 -15.78 -49.37 20.20
C GLN A 314 -15.57 -50.07 21.56
N ALA A 315 -14.79 -49.46 22.45
CA ALA A 315 -14.57 -49.99 23.80
C ALA A 315 -15.85 -49.94 24.66
N LEU A 316 -16.70 -48.92 24.48
CA LEU A 316 -18.01 -48.80 25.14
C LEU A 316 -19.04 -49.78 24.58
N GLU A 317 -19.04 -50.05 23.27
CA GLU A 317 -19.97 -50.98 22.63
C GLU A 317 -19.66 -52.45 22.91
N ASN A 318 -18.40 -52.80 23.24
CA ASN A 318 -17.99 -54.19 23.47
C ASN A 318 -17.16 -54.39 24.75
N PRO A 319 -17.72 -54.15 25.95
CA PRO A 319 -16.98 -54.14 27.22
C PRO A 319 -16.42 -55.53 27.62
N PHE A 320 -16.90 -56.62 27.02
CA PHE A 320 -16.48 -57.99 27.36
C PHE A 320 -15.34 -58.54 26.47
N SER A 321 -15.03 -57.89 25.33
CA SER A 321 -13.94 -58.32 24.43
C SER A 321 -12.55 -58.09 25.05
N ALA A 322 -12.35 -57.00 25.81
CA ALA A 322 -11.07 -56.67 26.44
C ALA A 322 -10.69 -57.61 27.61
N SER A 323 -11.66 -58.31 28.22
CA SER A 323 -11.44 -59.22 29.37
C SER A 323 -10.88 -60.59 28.96
N ALA A 324 -11.10 -61.04 27.71
CA ALA A 324 -10.78 -62.39 27.28
C ALA A 324 -9.28 -62.66 26.98
N SER A 325 -8.42 -61.63 27.01
CA SER A 325 -6.99 -61.74 26.65
C SER A 325 -6.01 -61.70 27.83
N ARG A 326 -6.48 -61.80 29.09
CA ARG A 326 -5.58 -62.11 30.22
C ARG A 326 -5.28 -63.61 30.23
N LYS A 327 -4.34 -64.06 29.39
CA LYS A 327 -3.71 -65.38 29.51
C LYS A 327 -3.13 -65.51 30.93
N LYS A 328 -3.62 -66.49 31.69
CA LYS A 328 -3.01 -66.89 32.97
C LYS A 328 -1.56 -67.32 32.72
N PRO A 329 -0.60 -66.91 33.56
CA PRO A 329 0.76 -67.41 33.48
C PRO A 329 0.78 -68.92 33.76
N PRO A 330 1.71 -69.68 33.15
CA PRO A 330 1.78 -71.12 33.36
C PRO A 330 2.20 -71.41 34.81
N LEU A 331 1.40 -72.22 35.49
CA LEU A 331 1.73 -72.75 36.81
C LEU A 331 2.93 -73.71 36.67
N LYS A 332 3.97 -73.46 37.46
CA LYS A 332 5.03 -74.43 37.80
C LYS A 332 4.71 -75.03 39.16
#